data_AF-A0A9E5UMD5-F1
#
_entry.id   AF-A0A9E5UMD5-F1
#
_cell.length_a   1.000
_cell.length_b   1.000
_cell.length_c   1.000
_cell.angle_alpha   90.00
_cell.angle_beta   90.00
_cell.angle_gamma   90.00
#
_symmetry.space_group_name_H-M   'P 1'
#
loop_
_entity.id
_entity.type
_entity.pdbx_description
1 polymer ?
#
loop_
_entity_poly.entity_id
_entity_poly.type
_entity_poly.pdbx_seq_one_letter_code
_entity_poly.pdbx_strand_id
1 'polypeptide(L)' 'MENIDPQIYTEIEQMISSSDSVVGIDAKKTHIIIIHKLMAIEKRLAALEAALPTEKQE' A
#
# COMPACT_ATOMS: atom_id res chain seq x y z
N MET A 1 -17.20 6.26 -0.39
CA MET A 1 -16.21 5.49 -1.18
C MET A 1 -14.87 6.16 -0.99
N GLU A 2 -13.82 5.40 -0.68
CA GLU A 2 -12.46 5.95 -0.57
C GLU A 2 -12.02 6.56 -1.90
N ASN A 3 -11.35 7.70 -1.82
CA ASN A 3 -10.82 8.42 -2.97
C ASN A 3 -9.32 8.12 -3.06
N ILE A 4 -8.98 7.02 -3.72
CA ILE A 4 -7.59 6.64 -4.01
C ILE A 4 -7.18 7.40 -5.27
N ASP A 5 -5.99 7.99 -5.24
CA ASP A 5 -5.42 8.66 -6.40
C ASP A 5 -5.41 7.71 -7.62
N PRO A 6 -5.91 8.13 -8.80
CA PRO A 6 -5.97 7.27 -9.98
C PRO A 6 -4.63 6.67 -10.38
N GLN A 7 -3.53 7.42 -10.19
CA GLN A 7 -2.20 6.94 -10.50
C GLN A 7 -1.78 5.81 -9.55
N ILE A 8 -1.96 6.01 -8.25
CA ILE A 8 -1.68 4.98 -7.22
C ILE A 8 -2.54 3.74 -7.45
N TYR A 9 -3.81 3.93 -7.83
CA TYR A 9 -4.70 2.83 -8.17
C TYR A 9 -4.14 2.00 -9.34
N THR A 10 -3.72 2.64 -10.42
CA THR A 10 -3.14 1.96 -11.59
C THR A 10 -1.81 1.29 -11.28
N GLU A 11 -0.93 1.92 -10.49
CA GLU A 11 0.34 1.33 -10.07
C GLU A 11 0.12 0.06 -9.25
N ILE A 12 -0.80 0.09 -8.28
CA ILE A 12 -1.14 -1.10 -7.49
C ILE A 12 -1.81 -2.15 -8.37
N GLU A 13 -2.72 -1.74 -9.27
CA GLU A 13 -3.36 -2.66 -10.22
C GLU A 13 -2.33 -3.39 -11.08
N GLN A 14 -1.35 -2.69 -11.64
CA GLN A 14 -0.28 -3.29 -12.45
C GLN A 14 0.60 -4.23 -11.62
N MET A 15 0.90 -3.86 -10.38
CA MET A 15 1.69 -4.68 -9.46
C MET A 15 1.01 -6.01 -9.14
N ILE A 16 -0.33 -6.02 -9.01
CA ILE A 16 -1.10 -7.22 -8.67
C ILE A 16 -1.72 -7.94 -9.87
N SER A 17 -1.69 -7.32 -11.06
CA SER A 17 -2.20 -7.94 -12.28
C SER A 17 -1.25 -9.03 -12.74
N SER A 18 -1.54 -10.27 -12.36
CA SER A 18 -0.98 -11.46 -12.99
C SER A 18 -1.97 -12.01 -14.00
N SER A 19 -1.48 -12.44 -15.17
CA SER A 19 -2.27 -13.12 -16.20
C SER A 19 -2.88 -14.44 -15.71
N ASP A 20 -2.36 -15.01 -14.62
CA ASP A 20 -2.87 -16.25 -14.01
C ASP A 20 -3.91 -15.99 -12.90
N SER A 21 -4.23 -14.71 -12.61
CA SER A 21 -5.12 -14.34 -11.53
C SER A 21 -6.59 -14.44 -11.95
N VAL A 22 -7.30 -15.46 -11.45
CA VAL A 22 -8.77 -15.64 -11.62
C VAL A 22 -9.60 -14.65 -10.79
N VAL A 23 -8.99 -13.59 -10.26
CA VAL A 23 -9.61 -12.66 -9.33
C VAL A 23 -10.59 -11.74 -10.09
N GLY A 24 -11.86 -11.79 -9.69
CA GLY A 24 -12.90 -10.91 -10.23
C GLY A 24 -12.66 -9.42 -9.93
N ILE A 25 -13.31 -8.55 -10.71
CA ILE A 25 -13.13 -7.08 -10.66
C ILE A 25 -13.32 -6.51 -9.25
N ASP A 26 -14.29 -7.04 -8.49
CA ASP A 26 -14.62 -6.54 -7.14
C ASP A 26 -13.58 -6.94 -6.10
N ALA A 27 -13.07 -8.18 -6.18
CA ALA A 27 -11.96 -8.64 -5.35
C ALA A 27 -10.67 -7.89 -5.68
N LYS A 28 -10.43 -7.55 -6.96
CA LYS A 28 -9.30 -6.70 -7.36
C LYS A 28 -9.37 -5.31 -6.71
N LYS A 29 -10.52 -4.64 -6.76
CA LYS A 29 -10.71 -3.35 -6.08
C LYS A 29 -10.44 -3.43 -4.58
N THR A 30 -10.91 -4.50 -3.95
CA THR A 30 -10.68 -4.74 -2.52
C THR A 30 -9.19 -4.89 -2.23
N HIS A 31 -8.44 -5.65 -3.03
CA HIS A 31 -6.99 -5.78 -2.87
C HIS A 31 -6.27 -4.44 -3.03
N ILE A 32 -6.67 -3.61 -4.00
CA ILE A 32 -6.07 -2.29 -4.21
C ILE A 32 -6.28 -1.41 -2.97
N ILE A 33 -7.48 -1.41 -2.39
CA ILE A 33 -7.77 -0.68 -1.15
C ILE A 33 -6.89 -1.17 0.02
N ILE A 34 -6.77 -2.48 0.18
CA ILE A 34 -5.95 -3.08 1.26
C ILE A 34 -4.49 -2.67 1.10
N ILE A 35 -3.92 -2.83 -0.09
CA ILE A 35 -2.52 -2.49 -0.37
C ILE A 35 -2.27 -1.00 -0.17
N HIS A 36 -3.16 -0.14 -0.65
CA HIS A 36 -3.05 1.30 -0.43
C HIS A 36 -3.00 1.65 1.07
N LYS A 37 -3.84 1.02 1.89
CA LYS A 37 -3.83 1.21 3.35
C LYS A 37 -2.54 0.71 4.00
N LEU A 38 -2.02 -0.44 3.57
CA LEU A 38 -0.75 -0.97 4.06
C LEU A 38 0.41 -0.01 3.76
N MET A 39 0.52 0.49 2.52
CA MET A 39 1.52 1.49 2.14
C MET A 39 1.41 2.77 3.00
N ALA A 40 0.18 3.23 3.28
CA ALA A 40 -0.03 4.39 4.15
C ALA A 40 0.40 4.13 5.59
N ILE A 41 0.18 2.93 6.11
CA ILE A 41 0.64 2.51 7.45
C ILE A 41 2.17 2.44 7.48
N GLU A 42 2.80 1.80 6.50
CA GLU A 42 4.27 1.72 6.39
C GLU A 42 4.91 3.10 6.34
N LYS A 43 4.37 4.01 5.52
CA LYS A 43 4.86 5.40 5.45
C LYS A 43 4.78 6.11 6.81
N ARG A 44 3.68 5.91 7.55
CA ARG A 44 3.51 6.49 8.89
C ARG A 44 4.47 5.86 9.90
N LEU A 45 4.67 4.54 9.83
CA LEU A 45 5.59 3.82 10.70
C LEU A 45 7.04 4.28 10.46
N ALA A 46 7.48 4.34 9.21
CA ALA A 46 8.81 4.84 8.86
C ALA A 46 9.06 6.28 9.35
N ALA A 47 8.05 7.15 9.29
CA ALA A 47 8.15 8.51 9.82
C ALA A 47 8.29 8.54 11.36
N LEU A 48 7.61 7.64 12.07
CA LEU A 48 7.75 7.49 13.52
C LEU A 48 9.13 6.92 13.88
N GLU A 49 9.57 5.89 13.18
CA GLU A 49 10.89 5.26 13.39
C GLU A 49 12.03 6.25 13.14
N ALA A 50 11.94 7.07 12.10
CA ALA A 50 12.92 8.12 11.82
C ALA A 50 12.93 9.25 12.87
N ALA A 51 11.82 9.45 13.58
CA ALA A 51 11.71 10.43 14.66
C ALA A 51 12.18 9.88 16.02
N LEU A 52 12.35 8.57 16.15
CA LEU A 52 12.93 7.98 17.35
C LEU A 52 14.44 8.28 17.38
N PRO A 53 14.98 8.78 18.50
CA PRO A 53 16.41 8.91 18.64
C PRO A 53 17.04 7.52 18.56
N THR A 54 17.95 7.31 17.60
CA THR A 54 18.81 6.12 17.62
C THR A 54 19.61 6.18 18.90
N GLU A 55 19.32 5.30 19.86
CA GLU A 55 20.16 5.10 21.03
C GLU A 55 21.56 4.78 20.52
N LYS A 56 22.47 5.76 20.61
CA LYS A 56 23.89 5.50 20.51
C LYS A 56 24.22 4.60 21.69
N GLN A 57 24.44 3.33 21.40
CA GLN A 57 25.12 2.43 22.32
C GLN A 57 26.56 2.95 22.42
N GLU A 58 26.83 3.73 23.46
CA GLU A 58 28.17 4.14 23.90
C GLU A 58 28.90 2.98 24.61
#